data_AF-A0AAU3KVY3-F1
#
_entry.id   AF-A0AAU3KVY3-F1
#
_cell.length_a   1.000
_cell.length_b   1.000
_cell.length_c   1.000
_cell.angle_alpha   90.00
_cell.angle_beta   90.00
_cell.angle_gamma   90.00
#
_symmetry.space_group_name_H-M   'P 1'
#
loop_
_entity.id
_entity.type
_entity.pdbx_description
1 polymer ?
#
loop_
_entity_poly.entity_id
_entity_poly.type
_entity_poly.pdbx_seq_one_letter_code
_entity_poly.pdbx_strand_id
1 'polypeptide(L)'
;MGNRIGPCTFPNCADHHGAPYLTSLGMCEPCQARFARTLGWLVMDWVGIHTALPMPARRGRQERRTAQKVFGHPAEWASDTAAEIGAVLNETHDSLAEYLGETPPPHPGITERLRVRAAWNYLECRIDKLALTDFGGDAATEMRDLHNQVRSRLGLTRPRQLLPTPCPVCELRTLFRSIDIGRDYIECGGCGHVIGEEHYPFYTRMVLDTILDSAA
;
A
#
# COMPACT_ATOMS: atom_id res chain seq x y z
N MET A 1 -3.56 -37.27 2.86
CA MET A 1 -3.07 -36.55 1.66
C MET A 1 -1.56 -36.58 1.71
N GLY A 2 -0.89 -37.11 0.68
CA GLY A 2 0.58 -37.25 0.70
C GLY A 2 1.25 -35.88 0.66
N ASN A 3 2.23 -35.66 1.54
CA ASN A 3 3.08 -34.47 1.58
C ASN A 3 3.87 -34.38 0.25
N ARG A 4 3.28 -33.71 -0.75
CA ARG A 4 4.00 -33.38 -1.97
C ARG A 4 4.94 -32.21 -1.65
N ILE A 5 6.23 -32.50 -1.69
CA ILE A 5 7.25 -31.46 -1.63
C ILE A 5 7.22 -30.72 -2.97
N GLY A 6 7.03 -29.40 -2.92
CA GLY A 6 6.99 -28.53 -4.09
C GLY A 6 7.70 -27.20 -3.83
N PRO A 7 7.86 -26.35 -4.84
CA PRO A 7 8.42 -25.02 -4.66
C PRO A 7 7.52 -24.17 -3.77
N CYS A 8 8.14 -23.37 -2.91
CA CYS A 8 7.47 -22.38 -2.08
C CYS A 8 6.66 -21.41 -2.95
N THR A 9 5.39 -21.20 -2.60
CA THR A 9 4.46 -20.35 -3.35
C THR A 9 4.56 -18.87 -2.99
N PHE A 10 5.31 -18.51 -1.94
CA PHE A 10 5.49 -17.10 -1.55
C PHE A 10 6.26 -16.33 -2.63
N PRO A 11 5.84 -15.10 -2.97
CA PRO A 11 6.39 -14.40 -4.12
C PRO A 11 7.87 -14.03 -3.91
N ASN A 12 8.67 -14.27 -4.95
CA ASN A 12 10.13 -14.07 -4.94
C ASN A 12 10.85 -14.88 -3.84
N CYS A 13 10.30 -16.03 -3.44
CA CYS A 13 11.03 -16.96 -2.59
C CYS A 13 12.29 -17.45 -3.31
N ALA A 14 13.44 -17.30 -2.66
CA ALA A 14 14.73 -17.77 -3.16
C ALA A 14 15.57 -18.33 -2.01
N ASP A 15 16.25 -19.44 -2.27
CA ASP A 15 17.28 -20.03 -1.43
C ASP A 15 18.64 -19.37 -1.68
N HIS A 16 19.68 -19.91 -1.06
CA HIS A 16 21.06 -19.43 -1.18
C HIS A 16 21.64 -19.58 -2.59
N HIS A 17 20.98 -20.33 -3.47
CA HIS A 17 21.35 -20.53 -4.87
C HIS A 17 20.43 -19.76 -5.84
N GLY A 18 19.47 -18.99 -5.32
CA GLY A 18 18.51 -18.24 -6.14
C GLY A 18 17.31 -19.05 -6.63
N ALA A 19 17.16 -20.32 -6.20
CA ALA A 19 16.04 -21.17 -6.56
C ALA A 19 14.93 -21.12 -5.48
N PRO A 20 13.66 -21.35 -5.82
CA PRO A 20 12.60 -21.43 -4.81
C PRO A 20 12.87 -22.56 -3.80
N TYR A 21 12.71 -22.28 -2.49
CA TYR A 21 12.80 -23.31 -1.45
C TYR A 21 11.78 -24.42 -1.70
N LEU A 22 12.20 -25.67 -1.54
CA LEU A 22 11.29 -26.81 -1.57
C LEU A 22 10.66 -27.04 -0.19
N THR A 23 9.35 -27.19 -0.15
CA THR A 23 8.56 -27.34 1.08
C THR A 23 7.33 -28.19 0.83
N SER A 24 6.85 -28.89 1.86
CA SER A 24 5.53 -29.53 1.85
C SER A 24 4.44 -28.67 2.49
N LEU A 25 4.79 -27.47 2.97
CA LEU A 25 3.90 -26.56 3.71
C LEU A 25 3.22 -25.54 2.79
N GLY A 26 3.36 -25.68 1.47
CA GLY A 26 2.98 -24.67 0.46
C GLY A 26 3.92 -23.46 0.47
N MET A 27 4.10 -22.80 1.62
CA MET A 27 5.15 -21.80 1.86
C MET A 27 6.15 -22.27 2.91
N CYS A 28 7.45 -22.02 2.70
CA CYS A 28 8.47 -22.35 3.70
C CYS A 28 8.34 -21.46 4.94
N GLU A 29 8.81 -21.94 6.10
CA GLU A 29 8.68 -21.22 7.38
C GLU A 29 9.22 -19.77 7.34
N PRO A 30 10.37 -19.46 6.71
CA PRO A 30 10.82 -18.09 6.57
C PRO A 30 9.84 -17.20 5.78
N CYS A 31 9.20 -17.77 4.76
CA CYS A 31 8.20 -17.07 3.96
C CYS A 31 6.87 -16.89 4.69
N GLN A 32 6.46 -17.85 5.53
CA GLN A 32 5.33 -17.68 6.44
C GLN A 32 5.58 -16.50 7.40
N ALA A 33 6.77 -16.41 7.99
CA ALA A 33 7.14 -15.28 8.85
C ALA A 33 7.16 -13.94 8.10
N ARG A 34 7.53 -13.93 6.81
CA ARG A 34 7.43 -12.74 5.95
C ARG A 34 5.96 -12.38 5.68
N PHE A 35 5.11 -13.36 5.41
CA PHE A 35 3.68 -13.14 5.19
C PHE A 35 3.01 -12.53 6.43
N ALA A 36 3.25 -13.11 7.61
CA ALA A 36 2.77 -12.57 8.88
C ALA A 36 3.16 -11.10 9.09
N ARG A 37 4.40 -10.75 8.73
CA ARG A 37 4.90 -9.37 8.82
C ARG A 37 4.23 -8.44 7.82
N THR A 38 4.07 -8.87 6.57
CA THR A 38 3.36 -8.10 5.55
C THR A 38 1.92 -7.82 5.96
N LEU A 39 1.22 -8.82 6.51
CA LEU A 39 -0.13 -8.67 7.06
C LEU A 39 -0.14 -7.59 8.17
N GLY A 40 0.79 -7.68 9.13
CA GLY A 40 0.90 -6.70 10.21
C GLY A 40 1.18 -5.28 9.70
N TRP A 41 2.06 -5.14 8.70
CA TRP A 41 2.33 -3.85 8.06
C TRP A 41 1.10 -3.27 7.37
N LEU A 42 0.36 -4.09 6.62
CA LEU A 42 -0.82 -3.64 5.90
C LEU A 42 -1.92 -3.16 6.86
N VAL A 43 -2.11 -3.84 7.99
CA VAL A 43 -3.03 -3.39 9.05
C VAL A 43 -2.57 -2.06 9.65
N MET A 44 -1.27 -1.88 9.90
CA MET A 44 -0.72 -0.62 10.39
C MET A 44 -0.87 0.52 9.37
N ASP A 45 -0.70 0.24 8.08
CA ASP A 45 -0.95 1.20 7.01
C ASP A 45 -2.42 1.66 7.01
N TRP A 46 -3.36 0.72 7.12
CA TRP A 46 -4.78 1.05 7.25
C TRP A 46 -5.05 1.93 8.48
N VAL A 47 -4.50 1.57 9.65
CA VAL A 47 -4.63 2.39 10.87
C VAL A 47 -4.05 3.79 10.65
N GLY A 48 -2.86 3.90 10.05
CA GLY A 48 -2.20 5.16 9.80
C GLY A 48 -3.01 6.07 8.87
N ILE A 49 -3.46 5.54 7.73
CA ILE A 49 -4.31 6.25 6.77
C ILE A 49 -5.62 6.70 7.43
N HIS A 50 -6.27 5.79 8.16
CA HIS A 50 -7.60 6.05 8.74
C HIS A 50 -7.58 7.01 9.94
N THR A 51 -6.43 7.20 10.60
CA THR A 51 -6.31 8.07 11.78
C THR A 51 -5.61 9.39 11.50
N ALA A 52 -4.63 9.42 10.57
CA ALA A 52 -3.77 10.58 10.36
C ALA A 52 -4.15 11.44 9.15
N LEU A 53 -4.89 10.91 8.18
CA LEU A 53 -5.25 11.64 6.96
C LEU A 53 -6.69 12.19 7.04
N PRO A 54 -6.94 13.40 6.51
CA PRO A 54 -8.29 13.97 6.48
C PRO A 54 -9.17 13.13 5.56
N MET A 55 -10.09 12.35 6.14
CA MET A 55 -11.09 11.60 5.38
C MET A 55 -12.23 12.54 4.95
N PRO A 56 -12.80 12.38 3.74
CA PRO A 56 -13.95 13.18 3.32
C PRO A 56 -15.10 12.98 4.31
N ALA A 57 -15.73 14.07 4.77
CA ALA A 57 -16.98 13.96 5.50
C ALA A 57 -17.99 13.20 4.61
N ARG A 58 -18.60 12.13 5.13
CA ARG A 58 -19.60 11.32 4.41
C ARG A 58 -20.63 12.24 3.75
N ARG A 59 -20.56 12.40 2.43
CA ARG A 59 -21.49 13.25 1.67
C ARG A 59 -22.88 12.63 1.69
N GLY A 60 -23.75 13.22 2.51
CA GLY A 60 -25.17 13.23 2.19
C GLY A 60 -25.41 14.10 0.97
N ARG A 61 -26.20 13.57 0.03
CA ARG A 61 -26.85 14.27 -1.10
C ARG A 61 -26.01 14.50 -2.36
N GLN A 62 -26.66 14.15 -3.48
CA GLN A 62 -26.18 14.15 -4.87
C GLN A 62 -25.63 15.51 -5.32
N GLU A 63 -24.45 15.50 -5.93
CA GLU A 63 -24.05 16.53 -6.90
C GLU A 63 -23.52 15.90 -8.18
N ARG A 64 -23.90 16.53 -9.30
CA ARG A 64 -23.78 16.04 -10.67
C ARG A 64 -22.31 15.87 -11.09
N ARG A 65 -22.03 14.76 -11.78
CA ARG A 65 -20.77 14.47 -12.47
C ARG A 65 -20.52 15.48 -13.59
N THR A 66 -19.47 16.28 -13.48
CA THR A 66 -18.80 16.96 -14.60
C THR A 66 -17.58 16.16 -15.01
N ALA A 67 -17.49 15.86 -16.31
CA ALA A 67 -16.37 15.15 -16.92
C ALA A 67 -15.15 16.08 -17.06
N GLN A 68 -14.38 16.21 -15.98
CA GLN A 68 -12.98 16.65 -16.01
C GLN A 68 -12.19 15.65 -15.16
N LYS A 69 -11.05 15.18 -15.67
CA LYS A 69 -10.12 14.34 -14.90
C LYS A 69 -9.55 15.17 -13.74
N VAL A 70 -10.29 15.24 -12.64
CA VAL A 70 -9.82 15.76 -11.36
C VAL A 70 -9.01 14.63 -10.73
N PHE A 71 -7.69 14.73 -10.76
CA PHE A 71 -6.84 13.84 -9.97
C PHE A 71 -7.15 14.09 -8.49
N GLY A 72 -7.54 13.01 -7.80
CA GLY A 72 -8.28 13.05 -6.55
C GLY A 72 -7.61 13.80 -5.41
N HIS A 73 -8.42 14.47 -4.58
CA HIS A 73 -7.96 15.13 -3.37
C HIS A 73 -7.22 14.14 -2.45
N PRO A 74 -6.24 14.57 -1.62
CA PRO A 74 -5.55 13.69 -0.67
C PRO A 74 -6.49 12.86 0.22
N ALA A 75 -7.67 13.41 0.51
CA ALA A 75 -8.75 12.75 1.23
C ALA A 75 -9.39 11.58 0.46
N GLU A 76 -9.58 11.73 -0.85
CA GLU A 76 -10.14 10.70 -1.72
C GLU A 76 -9.18 9.52 -1.84
N TRP A 77 -7.89 9.78 -2.09
CA TRP A 77 -6.88 8.72 -2.09
C TRP A 77 -6.81 7.98 -0.75
N ALA A 78 -6.79 8.71 0.37
CA ALA A 78 -6.77 8.10 1.70
C ALA A 78 -8.00 7.20 1.93
N SER A 79 -9.19 7.66 1.52
CA SER A 79 -10.43 6.89 1.62
C SER A 79 -10.40 5.64 0.73
N ASP A 80 -10.00 5.78 -0.52
CA ASP A 80 -9.97 4.69 -1.50
C ASP A 80 -8.95 3.62 -1.11
N THR A 81 -7.73 4.03 -0.73
CA THR A 81 -6.69 3.09 -0.29
C THR A 81 -7.04 2.42 1.02
N ALA A 82 -7.68 3.12 1.99
CA ALA A 82 -8.18 2.46 3.20
C ALA A 82 -9.24 1.41 2.88
N ALA A 83 -10.17 1.73 1.95
CA ALA A 83 -11.20 0.80 1.51
C ALA A 83 -10.62 -0.43 0.79
N GLU A 84 -9.61 -0.23 -0.06
CA GLU A 84 -8.90 -1.29 -0.78
C GLU A 84 -8.15 -2.22 0.16
N ILE A 85 -7.39 -1.69 1.13
CA ILE A 85 -6.75 -2.51 2.17
C ILE A 85 -7.81 -3.29 2.96
N GLY A 86 -8.92 -2.64 3.32
CA GLY A 86 -10.03 -3.28 4.01
C GLY A 86 -10.64 -4.41 3.19
N ALA A 87 -10.79 -4.25 1.87
CA ALA A 87 -11.32 -5.27 0.97
C ALA A 87 -10.40 -6.49 0.95
N VAL A 88 -9.10 -6.32 0.65
CA VAL A 88 -8.12 -7.42 0.56
C VAL A 88 -8.05 -8.24 1.86
N LEU A 89 -8.05 -7.56 3.01
CA LEU A 89 -8.04 -8.24 4.32
C LEU A 89 -9.30 -9.09 4.53
N ASN A 90 -10.47 -8.58 4.15
CA ASN A 90 -11.73 -9.29 4.32
C ASN A 90 -11.89 -10.42 3.30
N GLU A 91 -11.57 -10.19 2.03
CA GLU A 91 -11.62 -11.22 1.00
C GLU A 91 -10.68 -12.39 1.33
N THR A 92 -9.49 -12.09 1.86
CA THR A 92 -8.56 -13.13 2.34
C THR A 92 -9.12 -13.90 3.55
N HIS A 93 -9.76 -13.21 4.50
CA HIS A 93 -10.44 -13.83 5.63
C HIS A 93 -11.55 -14.76 5.16
N ASP A 94 -12.44 -14.27 4.30
CA ASP A 94 -13.60 -15.02 3.81
C ASP A 94 -13.16 -16.25 3.02
N SER A 95 -12.17 -16.09 2.14
CA SER A 95 -11.61 -17.19 1.35
C SER A 95 -10.97 -18.26 2.24
N LEU A 96 -10.27 -17.87 3.32
CA LEU A 96 -9.71 -18.83 4.26
C LEU A 96 -10.78 -19.50 5.12
N ALA A 97 -11.80 -18.75 5.56
CA ALA A 97 -12.93 -19.32 6.29
C ALA A 97 -13.66 -20.35 5.43
N GLU A 98 -13.94 -20.03 4.17
CA GLU A 98 -14.55 -20.95 3.21
C GLU A 98 -13.68 -22.21 3.01
N TYR A 99 -12.38 -22.04 2.79
CA TYR A 99 -11.43 -23.15 2.65
C TYR A 99 -11.41 -24.07 3.89
N LEU A 100 -11.52 -23.50 5.09
CA LEU A 100 -11.57 -24.25 6.35
C LEU A 100 -12.96 -24.80 6.70
N GLY A 101 -13.99 -24.47 5.92
CA GLY A 101 -15.38 -24.81 6.22
C GLY A 101 -15.95 -24.06 7.43
N GLU A 102 -15.36 -22.92 7.78
CA GLU A 102 -15.79 -22.03 8.86
C GLU A 102 -16.77 -20.97 8.33
N THR A 103 -17.65 -20.44 9.19
CA THR A 103 -18.57 -19.36 8.80
C THR A 103 -17.86 -18.00 8.95
N PRO A 104 -17.71 -17.20 7.88
CA PRO A 104 -17.12 -15.88 7.97
C PRO A 104 -17.99 -14.92 8.79
N PRO A 105 -17.42 -13.85 9.38
CA PRO A 105 -18.18 -12.86 10.12
C PRO A 105 -19.20 -12.14 9.20
N PRO A 106 -20.39 -11.77 9.72
CA PRO A 106 -21.41 -11.16 8.88
C PRO A 106 -20.96 -9.80 8.31
N HIS A 107 -20.93 -9.66 6.99
CA HIS A 107 -20.57 -8.40 6.33
C HIS A 107 -21.63 -7.29 6.38
N PRO A 108 -22.95 -7.57 6.30
CA PRO A 108 -23.97 -6.52 6.30
C PRO A 108 -24.09 -5.81 7.65
N GLY A 109 -24.07 -4.48 7.65
CA GLY A 109 -24.31 -3.67 8.85
C GLY A 109 -23.11 -3.51 9.79
N ILE A 110 -21.99 -4.20 9.55
CA ILE A 110 -20.75 -4.04 10.32
C ILE A 110 -19.88 -2.92 9.75
N THR A 111 -19.39 -2.04 10.63
CA THR A 111 -18.45 -0.96 10.26
C THR A 111 -17.13 -1.54 9.75
N GLU A 112 -16.51 -0.87 8.78
CA GLU A 112 -15.19 -1.23 8.23
C GLU A 112 -14.14 -1.53 9.32
N ARG A 113 -14.05 -0.69 10.37
CA ARG A 113 -13.11 -0.88 11.49
C ARG A 113 -13.23 -2.25 12.16
N LEU A 114 -14.47 -2.71 12.37
CA LEU A 114 -14.75 -4.00 12.99
C LEU A 114 -14.40 -5.15 12.05
N ARG A 115 -14.62 -4.98 10.74
CA ARG A 115 -14.24 -5.98 9.73
C ARG A 115 -12.73 -6.16 9.65
N VAL A 116 -11.98 -5.06 9.53
CA VAL A 116 -10.50 -5.09 9.54
C VAL A 116 -9.95 -5.74 10.80
N ARG A 117 -10.51 -5.40 11.97
CA ARG A 117 -10.11 -6.03 13.25
C ARG A 117 -10.40 -7.54 13.25
N ALA A 118 -11.56 -7.96 12.75
CA ALA A 118 -11.92 -9.37 12.68
C ALA A 118 -11.00 -10.14 11.73
N ALA A 119 -10.73 -9.60 10.53
CA ALA A 119 -9.79 -10.16 9.57
C ALA A 119 -8.39 -10.29 10.16
N TRP A 120 -7.84 -9.25 10.80
CA TRP A 120 -6.55 -9.31 11.47
C TRP A 120 -6.47 -10.44 12.49
N ASN A 121 -7.39 -10.46 13.46
CA ASN A 121 -7.40 -11.46 14.54
C ASN A 121 -7.50 -12.90 14.00
N TYR A 122 -8.24 -13.08 12.91
CA TYR A 122 -8.42 -14.38 12.30
C TYR A 122 -7.18 -14.86 11.55
N LEU A 123 -6.64 -13.99 10.68
CA LEU A 123 -5.53 -14.29 9.77
C LEU A 123 -4.18 -14.37 10.48
N GLU A 124 -3.90 -13.50 11.47
CA GLU A 124 -2.62 -13.46 12.18
C GLU A 124 -2.25 -14.82 12.78
N CYS A 125 -3.24 -15.54 13.32
CA CYS A 125 -3.04 -16.83 13.98
C CYS A 125 -3.07 -18.02 12.99
N ARG A 126 -3.30 -17.80 11.69
CA ARG A 126 -3.57 -18.84 10.69
C ARG A 126 -2.72 -18.71 9.43
N ILE A 127 -1.55 -18.10 9.55
CA ILE A 127 -0.60 -17.95 8.44
C ILE A 127 -0.16 -19.33 7.90
N ASP A 128 -0.02 -20.33 8.76
CA ASP A 128 0.27 -21.72 8.36
C ASP A 128 -0.85 -22.30 7.48
N LYS A 129 -2.12 -21.98 7.77
CA LYS A 129 -3.27 -22.42 6.97
C LYS A 129 -3.34 -21.69 5.64
N LEU A 130 -3.13 -20.36 5.64
CA LEU A 130 -3.03 -19.58 4.40
C LEU A 130 -1.93 -20.10 3.49
N ALA A 131 -0.78 -20.47 4.05
CA ALA A 131 0.34 -20.99 3.28
C ALA A 131 0.02 -22.29 2.53
N LEU A 132 -0.96 -23.07 3.01
CA LEU A 132 -1.39 -24.33 2.42
C LEU A 132 -2.48 -24.17 1.35
N THR A 133 -3.09 -22.99 1.21
CA THR A 133 -4.13 -22.77 0.20
C THR A 133 -3.52 -22.44 -1.16
N ASP A 134 -4.26 -22.75 -2.23
CA ASP A 134 -3.82 -22.45 -3.60
C ASP A 134 -3.76 -20.92 -3.86
N PHE A 135 -4.56 -20.13 -3.15
CA PHE A 135 -4.62 -18.66 -3.27
C PHE A 135 -3.66 -17.92 -2.32
N GLY A 136 -3.01 -18.62 -1.37
CA GLY A 136 -2.18 -17.96 -0.36
C GLY A 136 -1.02 -17.15 -0.94
N GLY A 137 -0.42 -17.63 -2.03
CA GLY A 137 0.64 -16.92 -2.76
C GLY A 137 0.18 -15.61 -3.40
N ASP A 138 -1.04 -15.60 -3.93
CA ASP A 138 -1.65 -14.42 -4.55
C ASP A 138 -2.00 -13.39 -3.47
N ALA A 139 -2.62 -13.82 -2.36
CA ALA A 139 -2.88 -12.96 -1.21
C ALA A 139 -1.59 -12.32 -0.66
N ALA A 140 -0.51 -13.10 -0.53
CA ALA A 140 0.78 -12.58 -0.09
C ALA A 140 1.37 -11.53 -1.07
N THR A 141 1.15 -11.72 -2.37
CA THR A 141 1.58 -10.78 -3.43
C THR A 141 0.79 -9.49 -3.34
N GLU A 142 -0.54 -9.59 -3.31
CA GLU A 142 -1.45 -8.46 -3.27
C GLU A 142 -1.22 -7.59 -2.02
N MET A 143 -1.12 -8.21 -0.83
CA MET A 143 -0.86 -7.48 0.41
C MET A 143 0.50 -6.76 0.39
N ARG A 144 1.53 -7.41 -0.17
CA ARG A 144 2.86 -6.79 -0.30
C ARG A 144 2.83 -5.61 -1.27
N ASP A 145 2.14 -5.75 -2.38
CA ASP A 145 2.10 -4.75 -3.42
C ASP A 145 1.31 -3.52 -2.96
N LEU A 146 0.19 -3.72 -2.24
CA LEU A 146 -0.53 -2.63 -1.56
C LEU A 146 0.33 -1.92 -0.52
N HIS A 147 1.02 -2.66 0.35
CA HIS A 147 1.94 -2.07 1.32
C HIS A 147 3.02 -1.21 0.63
N ASN A 148 3.64 -1.72 -0.43
CA ASN A 148 4.64 -0.97 -1.19
C ASN A 148 4.05 0.28 -1.85
N GLN A 149 2.81 0.20 -2.35
CA GLN A 149 2.11 1.33 -2.93
C GLN A 149 1.84 2.42 -1.89
N VAL A 150 1.35 2.06 -0.71
CA VAL A 150 1.14 2.98 0.43
C VAL A 150 2.44 3.66 0.81
N ARG A 151 3.50 2.88 1.04
CA ARG A 151 4.81 3.43 1.39
C ARG A 151 5.35 4.38 0.34
N SER A 152 5.17 4.05 -0.94
CA SER A 152 5.63 4.87 -2.06
C SER A 152 4.90 6.23 -2.07
N ARG A 153 3.56 6.19 -1.96
CA ARG A 153 2.70 7.38 -1.89
C ARG A 153 3.02 8.27 -0.68
N LEU A 154 3.26 7.67 0.48
CA LEU A 154 3.65 8.38 1.70
C LEU A 154 5.13 8.81 1.72
N GLY A 155 5.91 8.45 0.68
CA GLY A 155 7.33 8.78 0.60
C GLY A 155 8.22 8.08 1.62
N LEU A 156 7.77 6.96 2.17
CA LEU A 156 8.47 6.16 3.18
C LEU A 156 9.44 5.14 2.57
N THR A 157 9.54 5.03 1.25
CA THR A 157 10.40 4.04 0.57
C THR A 157 11.84 4.50 0.40
N ARG A 158 12.14 5.81 0.50
CA ARG A 158 13.47 6.39 0.23
C ARG A 158 13.70 7.65 1.08
N PRO A 159 14.96 8.06 1.33
CA PRO A 159 15.24 9.39 1.85
C PRO A 159 14.73 10.43 0.84
N ARG A 160 13.73 11.22 1.25
CA ARG A 160 13.14 12.27 0.42
C ARG A 160 13.46 13.63 1.02
N GLN A 161 13.97 14.54 0.19
CA GLN A 161 14.11 15.94 0.56
C GLN A 161 12.86 16.70 0.15
N LEU A 162 12.12 17.26 1.10
CA LEU A 162 11.03 18.20 0.82
C LEU A 162 11.63 19.47 0.20
N LEU A 163 11.04 19.94 -0.89
CA LEU A 163 11.43 21.15 -1.58
C LEU A 163 10.49 22.31 -1.16
N PRO A 164 11.02 23.53 -0.97
CA PRO A 164 10.23 24.67 -0.47
C PRO A 164 9.22 25.20 -1.50
N THR A 165 9.42 24.86 -2.77
CA THR A 165 8.65 25.28 -3.93
C THR A 165 7.34 24.51 -4.07
N PRO A 166 6.24 25.20 -4.44
CA PRO A 166 4.99 24.53 -4.77
C PRO A 166 5.13 23.68 -6.05
N CYS A 167 4.26 22.69 -6.18
CA CYS A 167 4.12 21.92 -7.41
C CYS A 167 3.70 22.83 -8.57
N PRO A 168 4.36 22.79 -9.74
CA PRO A 168 3.97 23.62 -10.88
C PRO A 168 2.61 23.21 -11.49
N VAL A 169 2.10 22.02 -11.14
CA VAL A 169 0.83 21.49 -11.66
C VAL A 169 -0.32 21.70 -10.69
N CYS A 170 -0.11 21.49 -9.39
CA CYS A 170 -1.18 21.51 -8.39
C CYS A 170 -0.97 22.51 -7.24
N GLU A 171 0.10 23.31 -7.30
CA GLU A 171 0.45 24.38 -6.35
C GLU A 171 0.67 23.96 -4.88
N LEU A 172 0.52 22.67 -4.56
CA LEU A 172 0.78 22.15 -3.23
C LEU A 172 2.29 22.08 -2.94
N ARG A 173 2.69 22.43 -1.72
CA ARG A 173 4.07 22.34 -1.21
C ARG A 173 4.43 20.91 -0.79
N THR A 174 4.27 19.98 -1.72
CA THR A 174 4.48 18.55 -1.51
C THR A 174 5.46 17.99 -2.55
N LEU A 175 6.40 18.81 -3.03
CA LEU A 175 7.44 18.34 -3.95
C LEU A 175 8.57 17.70 -3.15
N PHE A 176 8.93 16.49 -3.53
CA PHE A 176 9.97 15.69 -2.88
C PHE A 176 11.03 15.30 -3.92
N ARG A 177 12.29 15.60 -3.64
CA ARG A 177 13.42 15.04 -4.37
C ARG A 177 13.76 13.67 -3.79
N SER A 178 13.75 12.66 -4.64
CA SER A 178 14.22 11.31 -4.29
C SER A 178 15.70 11.21 -4.64
N ILE A 179 16.56 11.00 -3.64
CA ILE A 179 18.01 10.88 -3.83
C ILE A 179 18.34 9.38 -3.92
N ASP A 180 18.65 8.90 -5.14
CA ASP A 180 19.03 7.52 -5.42
C ASP A 180 20.25 7.46 -6.35
N ILE A 181 21.03 6.37 -6.31
CA ILE A 181 22.24 6.24 -7.13
C ILE A 181 21.82 6.04 -8.60
N GLY A 182 22.02 7.06 -9.42
CA GLY A 182 21.75 7.02 -10.87
C GLY A 182 20.28 7.28 -11.27
N ARG A 183 19.41 7.65 -10.32
CA ARG A 183 18.03 8.09 -10.59
C ARG A 183 17.61 9.19 -9.61
N ASP A 184 17.99 10.41 -9.93
CA ASP A 184 17.50 11.60 -9.24
C ASP A 184 16.25 12.10 -9.97
N TYR A 185 15.12 12.17 -9.26
CA TYR A 185 13.90 12.77 -9.79
C TYR A 185 13.14 13.48 -8.68
N ILE A 186 12.36 14.49 -9.07
CA ILE A 186 11.47 15.22 -8.15
C ILE A 186 10.04 14.77 -8.45
N GLU A 187 9.26 14.49 -7.41
CA GLU A 187 7.87 14.08 -7.56
C GLU A 187 6.97 14.84 -6.57
N CYS A 188 5.77 15.20 -7.02
CA CYS A 188 4.74 15.75 -6.17
C CYS A 188 3.97 14.66 -5.43
N GLY A 189 4.03 14.65 -4.10
CA GLY A 189 3.19 13.78 -3.26
C GLY A 189 1.69 14.10 -3.31
N GLY A 190 1.31 15.27 -3.85
CA GLY A 190 -0.09 15.67 -4.01
C GLY A 190 -0.74 15.20 -5.30
N CYS A 191 -0.09 15.44 -6.45
CA CYS A 191 -0.66 15.13 -7.78
C CYS A 191 0.11 14.07 -8.58
N GLY A 192 1.21 13.53 -8.04
CA GLY A 192 2.04 12.53 -8.71
C GLY A 192 2.85 13.05 -9.91
N HIS A 193 2.89 14.38 -10.13
CA HIS A 193 3.70 14.95 -11.20
C HIS A 193 5.20 14.68 -10.96
N VAL A 194 5.88 14.15 -11.97
CA VAL A 194 7.31 13.82 -11.94
C VAL A 194 8.07 14.81 -12.81
N ILE A 195 9.14 15.38 -12.24
CA ILE A 195 10.09 16.27 -12.91
C ILE A 195 11.38 15.48 -13.08
N GLY A 196 11.68 15.15 -14.35
CA GLY A 196 12.92 14.49 -14.75
C GLY A 196 14.12 15.44 -14.72
N GLU A 197 15.31 14.85 -14.78
CA GLU A 197 16.61 15.54 -14.69
C GLU A 197 16.76 16.65 -15.75
N GLU A 198 16.16 16.45 -16.93
CA GLU A 198 16.16 17.41 -18.03
C GLU A 198 15.49 18.76 -17.70
N HIS A 199 14.64 18.79 -16.67
CA HIS A 199 13.93 19.99 -16.22
C HIS A 199 14.57 20.65 -14.98
N TYR A 200 15.66 20.09 -14.44
CA TYR A 200 16.32 20.55 -13.22
C TYR A 200 16.84 22.00 -13.28
N PRO A 201 17.38 22.51 -14.40
CA PRO A 201 17.84 23.89 -14.47
C PRO A 201 16.72 24.92 -14.26
N PHE A 202 15.56 24.67 -14.88
CA PHE A 202 14.37 25.50 -14.71
C PHE A 202 13.87 25.43 -13.27
N TYR A 203 13.81 24.22 -12.72
CA TYR A 203 13.30 24.00 -11.38
C TYR A 203 14.23 24.58 -10.29
N THR A 204 15.54 24.47 -10.45
CA THR A 204 16.55 25.07 -9.55
C THR A 204 16.37 26.59 -9.48
N ARG A 205 16.08 27.23 -10.62
CA ARG A 205 15.79 28.67 -10.68
C ARG A 205 14.55 29.03 -9.87
N MET A 206 13.46 28.29 -10.05
CA MET A 206 12.20 28.49 -9.33
C MET A 206 12.36 28.29 -7.81
N VAL A 207 13.17 27.32 -7.38
CA VAL A 207 13.52 27.09 -5.97
C VAL A 207 14.29 28.28 -5.40
N LEU A 208 15.32 28.74 -6.11
CA LEU A 208 16.12 29.89 -5.69
C LEU A 208 15.25 31.15 -5.55
N ASP A 209 14.44 31.45 -6.56
CA ASP A 209 13.54 32.61 -6.55
C ASP A 209 12.56 32.54 -5.37
N THR A 210 11.97 31.37 -5.10
CA THR A 210 11.04 31.17 -3.97
C THR A 210 11.72 31.37 -2.61
N ILE A 211 12.98 30.89 -2.46
CA ILE A 211 13.73 31.06 -1.21
C ILE A 211 14.07 32.54 -1.00
N LEU A 212 14.53 33.23 -2.05
CA LEU A 212 14.88 34.66 -2.00
C LEU A 212 13.65 35.54 -1.72
N ASP A 213 12.51 35.24 -2.36
CA ASP A 213 11.25 35.95 -2.11
C ASP A 213 10.69 35.71 -0.71
N SER A 214 10.96 34.54 -0.11
CA SER A 214 10.56 34.25 1.27
C SER A 214 11.46 34.86 2.34
N ALA A 215 12.63 35.38 1.96
CA ALA A 215 13.61 36.01 2.84
C ALA A 215 13.52 37.56 2.86
N ALA A 216 12.67 38.13 2.01
CA ALA A 216 12.34 39.56 1.93
C ALA A 216 11.06 39.87 2.72
#